data_AF-A0A933ZWX7-F1
#
_entry.id   AF-A0A933ZWX7-F1
#
_cell.length_a   1.000
_cell.length_b   1.000
_cell.length_c   1.000
_cell.angle_alpha   90.00
_cell.angle_beta   90.00
_cell.angle_gamma   90.00
#
_symmetry.space_group_name_H-M   'P 1'
#
loop_
_entity.id
_entity.type
_entity.pdbx_description
1 polymer ?
#
loop_
_entity_poly.entity_id
_entity_poly.type
_entity_poly.pdbx_seq_one_letter_code
_entity_poly.pdbx_strand_id
1 'polypeptide(L)'
;MPSSTWPNRLARAFALLRGAMVVLFSVSLIIVPERVMAGSSTEPARSLALVFASRSILLGSLLVVLAIRGKREGLAWVLLADAALQLFDTGMALATHKGALAVLPAALGAMDVWVALFLLRAARVPPASPAH
;
A
#
# COMPACT_ATOMS: atom_id res chain seq x y z
N MET A 1 28.76 10.94 12.76
CA MET A 1 27.79 9.96 13.30
C MET A 1 27.06 9.30 12.13
N PRO A 2 27.13 7.97 11.96
CA PRO A 2 26.44 7.29 10.86
C PRO A 2 24.94 7.36 11.10
N SER A 3 24.29 8.22 10.31
CA SER A 3 22.85 8.41 10.29
C SER A 3 22.14 7.07 9.99
N SER A 4 20.95 6.87 10.57
CA SER A 4 20.10 5.69 10.37
C SER A 4 19.58 5.60 8.92
N THR A 5 20.49 5.31 7.99
CA THR A 5 20.27 5.25 6.55
C THR A 5 19.59 3.95 6.14
N TRP A 6 19.92 2.84 6.80
CA TRP A 6 19.41 1.53 6.45
C TRP A 6 17.88 1.39 6.63
N PRO A 7 17.29 1.78 7.77
CA PRO A 7 15.84 1.64 7.96
C PRO A 7 15.02 2.55 7.04
N ASN A 8 15.51 3.76 6.76
CA ASN A 8 14.89 4.69 5.81
C ASN A 8 14.94 4.17 4.37
N ARG A 9 16.05 3.51 3.99
CA ARG A 9 16.17 2.87 2.68
C ARG A 9 15.23 1.67 2.58
N LEU A 10 15.12 0.87 3.63
CA LEU A 10 14.20 -0.27 3.69
C LEU A 10 12.74 0.18 3.55
N ALA A 11 12.33 1.23 4.29
CA ALA A 11 10.98 1.79 4.20
C ALA A 11 10.66 2.36 2.80
N ARG A 12 11.62 3.03 2.15
CA ARG A 12 11.46 3.50 0.77
C ARG A 12 11.40 2.36 -0.24
N ALA A 13 12.28 1.37 -0.12
CA ALA A 13 12.29 0.20 -0.99
C ALA A 13 10.98 -0.58 -0.88
N PHE A 14 10.47 -0.75 0.35
CA PHE A 14 9.17 -1.37 0.60
C PHE A 14 8.01 -0.55 0.00
N ALA A 15 7.98 0.76 0.18
CA ALA A 15 6.97 1.62 -0.44
C ALA A 15 7.00 1.58 -1.98
N LEU A 16 8.19 1.53 -2.59
CA LEU A 16 8.35 1.39 -4.04
C LEU A 16 7.85 0.03 -4.52
N LEU A 17 8.23 -1.06 -3.85
CA LEU A 17 7.76 -2.41 -4.15
C LEU A 17 6.24 -2.50 -4.02
N ARG A 18 5.68 -1.92 -2.96
CA ARG A 18 4.23 -1.87 -2.71
C ARG A 18 3.52 -1.11 -3.82
N GLY A 19 3.99 0.09 -4.15
CA GLY A 19 3.43 0.88 -5.25
C GLY A 19 3.47 0.13 -6.58
N ALA A 20 4.57 -0.58 -6.88
CA ALA A 20 4.69 -1.41 -8.08
C ALA A 20 3.73 -2.60 -8.09
N MET A 21 3.59 -3.32 -6.97
CA MET A 21 2.64 -4.43 -6.84
C MET A 21 1.20 -3.98 -7.09
N VAL A 22 0.81 -2.85 -6.50
CA VAL A 22 -0.55 -2.30 -6.63
C VAL A 22 -0.81 -1.89 -8.08
N VAL A 23 0.15 -1.24 -8.75
CA VAL A 23 0.02 -0.86 -10.18
C VAL A 23 -0.07 -2.12 -11.06
N LEU A 24 0.79 -3.11 -10.87
CA LEU A 24 0.78 -4.36 -11.65
C LEU A 24 -0.53 -5.15 -11.45
N PHE A 25 -1.04 -5.21 -10.22
CA PHE A 25 -2.33 -5.82 -9.93
C PHE A 25 -3.48 -5.07 -10.63
N SER A 26 -3.42 -3.74 -10.64
CA SER A 26 -4.40 -2.90 -11.35
C SER A 26 -4.37 -3.09 -12.86
N VAL A 27 -3.18 -3.24 -13.45
CA VAL A 27 -3.02 -3.58 -14.88
C VAL A 27 -3.67 -4.93 -15.17
N SER A 28 -3.50 -5.90 -14.28
CA SER A 28 -4.11 -7.24 -14.42
C SER A 28 -5.65 -7.17 -14.37
N LEU A 29 -6.22 -6.30 -13.54
CA LEU A 29 -7.66 -6.01 -13.48
C LEU A 29 -8.19 -5.38 -14.79
N ILE A 30 -7.37 -4.60 -15.50
CA ILE A 30 -7.76 -3.97 -16.77
C ILE A 30 -7.69 -4.98 -17.93
N ILE A 31 -6.64 -5.81 -17.97
CA ILE A 31 -6.40 -6.74 -19.08
C ILE A 31 -7.32 -7.97 -19.00
N VAL A 32 -7.59 -8.50 -17.80
CA VAL A 32 -8.36 -9.74 -17.63
C VAL A 32 -9.38 -9.64 -16.47
N PRO A 33 -10.36 -8.70 -16.52
CA PRO A 33 -11.30 -8.47 -15.43
C PRO A 33 -12.13 -9.72 -15.08
N GLU A 34 -12.51 -10.52 -16.08
CA GLU A 34 -13.37 -11.70 -15.90
C GLU A 34 -12.72 -12.84 -15.11
N ARG A 35 -11.38 -12.96 -15.16
CA ARG A 35 -10.65 -13.96 -14.37
C ARG A 35 -10.43 -13.52 -12.93
N VAL A 36 -10.45 -12.22 -12.67
CA VAL A 36 -10.18 -11.65 -11.34
C VAL A 36 -11.49 -11.42 -10.56
N MET A 37 -12.61 -11.19 -11.25
CA MET A 37 -13.94 -11.00 -10.65
C MET A 37 -14.98 -12.01 -11.16
N ALA A 38 -14.72 -13.30 -10.95
CA ALA A 38 -15.63 -14.37 -11.35
C ALA A 38 -16.98 -14.29 -10.60
N GLY A 39 -18.08 -14.18 -11.35
CA GLY A 39 -19.47 -14.25 -10.81
C GLY A 39 -20.32 -12.98 -10.95
N SER A 40 -19.79 -11.90 -11.53
CA SER A 40 -20.54 -10.68 -11.82
C SER A 40 -20.95 -10.62 -13.31
N SER A 41 -22.12 -10.07 -13.64
CA SER A 41 -22.45 -9.74 -15.03
C SER A 41 -21.37 -8.82 -15.62
N THR A 42 -21.11 -8.98 -16.92
CA THR A 42 -19.92 -8.47 -17.63
C THR A 42 -19.74 -6.96 -17.54
N GLU A 43 -20.81 -6.17 -17.45
CA GLU A 43 -20.74 -4.71 -17.34
C GLU A 43 -20.52 -4.19 -15.91
N PRO A 44 -21.30 -4.60 -14.88
CA PRO A 44 -21.04 -4.20 -13.49
C PRO A 44 -19.66 -4.64 -12.99
N ALA A 45 -19.19 -5.82 -13.40
CA ALA A 45 -17.86 -6.33 -13.04
C ALA A 45 -16.76 -5.39 -13.51
N ARG A 46 -16.91 -4.88 -14.75
CA ARG A 46 -15.90 -4.09 -15.44
C ARG A 46 -15.83 -2.67 -14.87
N SER A 47 -16.97 -2.06 -14.59
CA SER A 47 -17.02 -0.75 -13.93
C SER A 47 -16.44 -0.80 -12.51
N LEU A 48 -16.79 -1.85 -11.75
CA LEU A 48 -16.24 -2.04 -10.40
C LEU A 48 -14.72 -2.30 -10.45
N ALA A 49 -14.26 -3.16 -11.35
CA ALA A 49 -12.84 -3.43 -11.57
C ALA A 49 -12.06 -2.17 -11.96
N LEU A 50 -12.62 -1.29 -12.81
CA LEU A 50 -12.01 -0.01 -13.20
C LEU A 50 -11.93 0.99 -12.04
N VAL A 51 -12.95 1.04 -11.17
CA VAL A 51 -12.91 1.86 -9.95
C VAL A 51 -11.85 1.34 -8.98
N PHE A 52 -11.78 0.02 -8.78
CA PHE A 52 -10.73 -0.57 -7.95
C PHE A 52 -9.33 -0.37 -8.54
N ALA A 53 -9.16 -0.57 -9.85
CA ALA A 53 -7.90 -0.38 -10.54
C ALA A 53 -7.45 1.08 -10.54
N SER A 54 -8.32 2.04 -10.83
CA SER A 54 -7.98 3.47 -10.82
C SER A 54 -7.56 3.94 -9.43
N ARG A 55 -8.31 3.56 -8.38
CA ARG A 55 -7.96 3.84 -6.99
C ARG A 55 -6.60 3.26 -6.63
N SER A 56 -6.37 2.00 -7.01
CA SER A 56 -5.13 1.28 -6.73
C SER A 56 -3.94 1.92 -7.47
N ILE A 57 -4.08 2.29 -8.74
CA ILE A 57 -3.05 3.02 -9.49
C ILE A 57 -2.75 4.38 -8.85
N LEU A 58 -3.77 5.12 -8.43
CA LEU A 58 -3.60 6.41 -7.77
C LEU A 58 -2.84 6.25 -6.44
N LEU A 59 -3.19 5.24 -5.66
CA LEU A 59 -2.55 4.97 -4.37
C LEU A 59 -1.10 4.48 -4.55
N GLY A 60 -0.86 3.57 -5.50
CA GLY A 60 0.46 3.06 -5.83
C GLY A 60 1.39 4.15 -6.39
N SER A 61 0.89 5.01 -7.28
CA SER A 61 1.66 6.14 -7.81
C SER A 61 1.95 7.18 -6.72
N LEU A 62 1.00 7.47 -5.83
CA LEU A 62 1.21 8.36 -4.68
C LEU A 62 2.31 7.82 -3.74
N LEU A 63 2.30 6.53 -3.42
CA LEU A 63 3.36 5.87 -2.63
C LEU A 63 4.73 6.05 -3.29
N VAL A 64 4.84 5.81 -4.59
CA VAL A 64 6.09 5.96 -5.35
C VAL A 64 6.56 7.41 -5.34
N VAL A 65 5.68 8.37 -5.63
CA VAL A 65 6.01 9.80 -5.64
C VAL A 65 6.48 10.27 -4.27
N LEU A 66 5.80 9.89 -3.19
CA LEU A 66 6.17 10.26 -1.83
C LEU A 66 7.48 9.62 -1.39
N ALA A 67 7.73 8.37 -1.79
CA ALA A 67 8.99 7.68 -1.55
C ALA A 67 10.17 8.36 -2.26
N ILE A 68 10.00 8.73 -3.54
CA ILE A 68 11.00 9.47 -4.33
C ILE A 68 11.27 10.85 -3.73
N ARG A 69 10.21 11.60 -3.38
CA ARG A 69 10.31 12.94 -2.78
C ARG A 69 10.78 12.91 -1.31
N GLY A 70 10.93 11.73 -0.71
CA GLY A 70 11.41 11.57 0.66
C GLY A 70 10.48 12.14 1.73
N LYS A 71 9.18 12.34 1.43
CA LYS A 71 8.18 12.91 2.34
C LYS A 71 7.70 11.83 3.32
N ARG A 72 8.48 11.61 4.38
CA ARG A 72 8.30 10.50 5.36
C ARG A 72 6.92 10.49 6.02
N GLU A 73 6.44 11.65 6.47
CA GLU A 73 5.15 11.76 7.15
C GLU A 73 3.98 11.49 6.20
N GLY A 74 3.98 12.09 5.01
CA GLY A 74 2.98 11.81 3.98
C GLY A 74 2.98 10.34 3.57
N LEU A 75 4.17 9.74 3.40
CA LEU A 75 4.29 8.32 3.06
C LEU A 75 3.70 7.42 4.14
N ALA A 76 3.91 7.75 5.42
CA ALA A 76 3.37 6.99 6.53
C ALA A 76 1.83 7.04 6.58
N TRP A 77 1.24 8.21 6.36
CA TRP A 77 -0.22 8.35 6.31
C TRP A 77 -0.84 7.57 5.16
N VAL A 78 -0.20 7.54 3.98
CA VAL A 78 -0.68 6.75 2.84
C VAL A 78 -0.59 5.25 3.14
N LEU A 79 0.48 4.78 3.79
CA LEU A 79 0.61 3.38 4.21
C LEU A 79 -0.45 2.99 5.26
N LEU A 80 -0.78 3.88 6.22
CA LEU A 80 -1.86 3.63 7.17
C LEU A 80 -3.23 3.55 6.49
N ALA A 81 -3.48 4.42 5.51
CA ALA A 81 -4.71 4.36 4.72
C ALA A 81 -4.79 3.07 3.90
N ASP A 82 -3.68 2.60 3.32
CA ASP A 82 -3.62 1.33 2.60
C ASP A 82 -3.85 0.13 3.52
N ALA A 83 -3.25 0.14 4.72
CA ALA A 83 -3.47 -0.90 5.71
C ALA A 83 -4.94 -0.99 6.16
N ALA A 84 -5.62 0.16 6.31
CA ALA A 84 -7.05 0.17 6.63
C ALA A 84 -7.88 -0.49 5.52
N LEU A 85 -7.47 -0.35 4.25
CA LEU A 85 -8.13 -1.02 3.13
C LEU A 85 -7.88 -2.51 3.12
N GLN A 86 -6.67 -2.93 3.45
CA GLN A 86 -6.33 -4.35 3.51
C GLN A 86 -7.05 -5.04 4.67
N LEU A 87 -7.31 -4.33 5.79
CA LEU A 87 -8.20 -4.83 6.85
C LEU A 87 -9.64 -5.01 6.36
N PHE A 88 -10.15 -4.08 5.54
CA PHE A 88 -11.46 -4.23 4.92
C PHE A 88 -11.52 -5.45 3.99
N ASP A 89 -10.52 -5.63 3.13
CA ASP A 89 -10.42 -6.77 2.21
C ASP A 89 -10.30 -8.10 2.98
N THR A 90 -9.52 -8.12 4.07
CA THR A 90 -9.42 -9.26 4.99
C THR A 90 -10.79 -9.58 5.59
N GLY A 91 -11.49 -8.57 6.11
CA GLY A 91 -12.83 -8.73 6.70
C GLY A 91 -13.85 -9.25 5.69
N MET A 92 -13.83 -8.74 4.47
CA MET A 92 -14.69 -9.21 3.37
C MET A 92 -14.36 -10.65 2.96
N ALA A 93 -13.09 -11.02 2.88
CA ALA A 93 -12.67 -12.39 2.58
C ALA A 93 -13.13 -13.37 3.68
N LEU A 94 -13.03 -12.98 4.95
CA LEU A 94 -13.53 -13.78 6.08
C LEU A 94 -15.06 -13.89 6.07
N ALA A 95 -15.77 -12.79 5.83
CA ALA A 95 -17.24 -12.76 5.76
C ALA A 95 -17.81 -13.58 4.59
N THR A 96 -17.03 -13.74 3.51
CA THR A 96 -17.40 -14.55 2.34
C THR A 96 -16.86 -15.98 2.39
N HIS A 97 -16.39 -16.45 3.55
CA HIS A 97 -15.80 -17.77 3.78
C HIS A 97 -14.58 -18.09 2.91
N LYS A 98 -13.90 -17.08 2.36
CA LYS A 98 -12.67 -17.20 1.58
C LYS A 98 -11.44 -16.94 2.46
N GLY A 99 -11.34 -17.64 3.59
CA GLY A 99 -10.32 -17.40 4.62
C GLY A 99 -8.87 -17.48 4.10
N ALA A 100 -8.59 -18.36 3.12
CA ALA A 100 -7.26 -18.43 2.50
C ALA A 100 -6.85 -17.13 1.79
N LEU A 101 -7.81 -16.38 1.23
CA LEU A 101 -7.56 -15.09 0.58
C LEU A 101 -7.39 -13.94 1.58
N ALA A 102 -7.75 -14.14 2.86
CA ALA A 102 -7.62 -13.14 3.92
C ALA A 102 -6.18 -13.01 4.45
N VAL A 103 -5.36 -14.05 4.29
CA VAL A 103 -4.01 -14.12 4.86
C VAL A 103 -3.07 -13.07 4.26
N LEU A 104 -3.07 -12.94 2.94
CA LEU A 104 -2.15 -12.05 2.24
C LEU A 104 -2.45 -10.56 2.51
N PRO A 105 -3.71 -10.07 2.42
CA PRO A 105 -4.05 -8.70 2.80
C PRO A 105 -3.74 -8.42 4.28
N ALA A 106 -4.02 -9.35 5.19
CA ALA A 106 -3.71 -9.17 6.61
C ALA A 106 -2.20 -9.02 6.87
N ALA A 107 -1.38 -9.86 6.25
CA ALA A 107 0.08 -9.81 6.38
C ALA A 107 0.65 -8.50 5.83
N LEU A 108 0.19 -8.08 4.64
CA LEU A 108 0.59 -6.81 4.04
C LEU A 108 0.16 -5.63 4.90
N GLY A 109 -1.03 -5.68 5.50
CA GLY A 109 -1.57 -4.57 6.29
C GLY A 109 -0.79 -4.38 7.58
N ALA A 110 -0.40 -5.48 8.22
CA ALA A 110 0.48 -5.44 9.38
C ALA A 110 1.87 -4.85 9.03
N MET A 111 2.43 -5.20 7.88
CA MET A 111 3.69 -4.62 7.40
C MET A 111 3.56 -3.13 7.11
N ASP A 112 2.48 -2.70 6.46
CA ASP A 112 2.22 -1.28 6.15
C ASP A 112 2.08 -0.44 7.42
N VAL A 113 1.34 -0.93 8.43
CA VAL A 113 1.24 -0.28 9.75
C VAL A 113 2.61 -0.18 10.41
N TRP A 114 3.40 -1.26 10.41
CA TRP A 114 4.71 -1.27 11.03
C TRP A 114 5.66 -0.25 10.38
N VAL A 115 5.70 -0.21 9.04
CA VAL A 115 6.52 0.75 8.29
C VAL A 115 6.03 2.18 8.51
N ALA A 116 4.72 2.42 8.54
CA ALA A 116 4.16 3.73 8.79
C ALA A 116 4.49 4.26 10.19
N LEU A 117 4.32 3.44 11.23
CA LEU A 117 4.68 3.80 12.61
C LEU A 117 6.17 4.11 12.71
N PHE A 118 7.02 3.35 12.03
CA PHE A 118 8.45 3.60 11.98
C PHE A 118 8.78 4.95 11.31
N LEU A 119 8.15 5.24 10.17
CA LEU A 119 8.33 6.52 9.46
C LEU A 119 7.84 7.72 10.27
N LEU A 120 6.71 7.61 10.98
CA LEU A 120 6.20 8.66 11.88
C LEU A 120 7.13 8.89 13.05
N ARG A 121 7.66 7.83 13.67
CA ARG A 121 8.68 7.95 14.73
C ARG A 121 9.94 8.63 14.22
N ALA A 122 10.41 8.25 13.02
CA ALA A 122 11.59 8.86 12.40
C ALA A 122 11.37 10.31 11.93
N ALA A 123 10.12 10.74 11.72
CA ALA A 123 9.76 12.12 11.40
C ALA A 123 9.72 13.02 12.64
N ARG A 124 9.44 12.46 13.82
CA ARG A 124 9.37 13.19 15.10
C ARG A 124 10.74 13.47 15.74
N VAL A 125 11.81 12.83 15.28
CA VAL A 125 13.18 13.11 15.76
C VAL A 125 13.77 14.23 14.89
N PRO A 126 13.95 15.45 15.43
CA PRO A 126 14.60 16.53 14.68
C PRO A 126 16.04 16.13 14.35
N PRO A 127 16.60 16.57 13.21
CA PRO A 127 18.04 16.44 13.00
C PRO A 127 18.75 17.13 14.16
N ALA A 128 19.76 16.46 14.74
CA ALA A 128 20.60 17.07 15.76
C ALA A 128 21.09 18.42 15.23
N SER A 129 20.77 19.50 15.95
CA SER A 129 21.22 20.84 15.59
C SER A 129 22.74 20.80 15.44
N PRO A 130 23.33 21.27 14.32
CA PRO A 130 24.77 21.40 14.24
C PRO A 130 25.19 22.33 15.38
N ALA A 131 25.96 21.79 16.32
CA ALA A 131 26.61 22.60 17.34
C ALA A 131 27.56 23.54 16.59
N HIS A 132 27.22 24.82 16.56
CA HIS A 132 28.10 25.90 16.18
C HIS A 132 28.73 26.49 17.43
#